data_AF-A0A4Q6EI98-F1
#
_entry.id   AF-A0A4Q6EI98-F1
#
_cell.length_a   1.000
_cell.length_b   1.000
_cell.length_c   1.000
_cell.angle_alpha   90.00
_cell.angle_beta   90.00
_cell.angle_gamma   90.00
#
_symmetry.space_group_name_H-M   'P 1'
#
loop_
_entity.id
_entity.type
_entity.pdbx_description
1 polymer ?
#
loop_
_entity_poly.entity_id
_entity_poly.type
_entity_poly.pdbx_seq_one_letter_code
_entity_poly.pdbx_strand_id
1 'polypeptide(L)'
;MKNIRASLHAKVHSWIDTIGFRLNASQTNNKSKVTFNHYFFETFNLIEKEKSGDHKTSQFLCFDPYGEKINVKSLLDLQTAFFDNLSKLK
;
A
#
# COMPACT_ATOMS: atom_id res chain seq x y z
N MET A 1 -3.65 -28.45 8.37
CA MET A 1 -3.20 -27.24 7.64
C MET A 1 -3.46 -26.03 8.52
N LYS A 2 -2.43 -25.30 8.96
CA LYS A 2 -2.65 -24.08 9.75
C LYS A 2 -3.26 -23.04 8.81
N ASN A 3 -4.48 -22.60 9.09
CA ASN A 3 -5.11 -21.45 8.44
C ASN A 3 -4.33 -20.18 8.85
N ILE A 4 -3.15 -19.99 8.26
CA ILE A 4 -2.38 -18.77 8.42
C ILE A 4 -3.16 -17.72 7.64
N ARG A 5 -4.03 -16.97 8.33
CA ARG A 5 -4.63 -15.76 7.77
C ARG A 5 -3.49 -14.94 7.16
N ALA A 6 -3.52 -14.74 5.85
CA ALA A 6 -2.51 -13.95 5.15
C ALA A 6 -2.33 -12.60 5.85
N SER A 7 -1.08 -12.18 6.03
CA SER A 7 -0.75 -10.89 6.65
C SER A 7 -1.35 -9.74 5.83
N LEU A 8 -1.55 -8.58 6.46
CA LEU A 8 -2.00 -7.38 5.75
C LEU A 8 -1.05 -7.06 4.58
N HIS A 9 0.26 -7.14 4.82
CA HIS A 9 1.28 -6.99 3.78
C HIS A 9 1.02 -7.90 2.58
N ALA A 10 0.87 -9.21 2.78
CA ALA A 10 0.65 -10.15 1.68
C ALA A 10 -0.65 -9.84 0.91
N LYS A 11 -1.70 -9.44 1.61
CA LYS A 11 -2.98 -9.05 1.00
C LYS A 11 -2.87 -7.77 0.17
N VAL A 12 -2.19 -6.75 0.70
CA VAL A 12 -1.97 -5.48 -0.01
C VAL A 12 -1.13 -5.72 -1.25
N HIS A 13 0.02 -6.40 -1.12
CA HIS A 13 0.91 -6.70 -2.25
C HIS A 13 0.20 -7.52 -3.35
N SER A 14 -0.52 -8.58 -2.97
CA SER A 14 -1.31 -9.36 -3.95
C SER A 14 -2.37 -8.53 -4.66
N TRP A 15 -3.00 -7.58 -3.96
CA TRP A 15 -4.02 -6.73 -4.56
C TRP A 15 -3.41 -5.66 -5.47
N ILE A 16 -2.35 -4.97 -5.06
CA ILE A 16 -1.71 -3.94 -5.88
C ILE A 16 -1.09 -4.55 -7.15
N ASP A 17 -0.55 -5.77 -7.06
CA ASP A 17 -0.05 -6.53 -8.21
C ASP A 17 -1.19 -6.86 -9.20
N THR A 18 -2.35 -7.25 -8.67
CA THR A 18 -3.54 -7.58 -9.47
C THR A 18 -4.09 -6.35 -10.19
N ILE A 19 -4.08 -5.19 -9.52
CA ILE A 19 -4.52 -3.92 -10.11
C ILE A 19 -3.50 -3.38 -11.11
N GLY A 20 -2.22 -3.70 -10.93
CA GLY A 20 -1.13 -3.28 -11.81
C GLY A 20 -0.32 -2.08 -11.31
N PHE A 21 -0.33 -1.83 -10.00
CA PHE A 21 0.59 -0.87 -9.39
C PHE A 21 2.04 -1.27 -9.68
N ARG A 22 2.89 -0.26 -9.81
CA ARG A 22 4.33 -0.44 -10.01
C ARG A 22 5.10 0.27 -8.91
N LEU A 23 6.18 -0.35 -8.46
CA LEU A 23 7.14 0.31 -7.59
C LEU A 23 7.83 1.43 -8.39
N ASN A 24 7.55 2.67 -8.01
CA ASN A 24 8.10 3.87 -8.65
C ASN A 24 9.41 4.31 -7.99
N ALA A 25 9.47 4.26 -6.66
CA ALA A 25 10.66 4.63 -5.91
C ALA A 25 10.75 3.83 -4.60
N SER A 26 11.98 3.55 -4.17
CA SER A 26 12.27 3.00 -2.85
C SER A 26 13.37 3.83 -2.20
N GLN A 27 13.10 4.34 -1.00
CA GLN A 27 14.00 5.21 -0.26
C GLN A 27 14.23 4.65 1.13
N THR A 28 15.48 4.24 1.41
CA THR A 28 15.87 3.78 2.74
C THR A 28 16.63 4.87 3.48
N ASN A 29 16.11 5.23 4.66
CA ASN A 29 16.85 6.05 5.61
C ASN A 29 17.76 5.16 6.44
N ASN A 30 19.06 5.16 6.12
CA ASN A 30 20.06 4.34 6.80
C ASN A 30 20.23 4.66 8.30
N LYS A 31 19.90 5.88 8.73
CA LYS A 31 20.00 6.28 10.15
C LYS A 31 18.87 5.67 10.98
N SER A 32 17.65 5.68 10.46
CA SER A 32 16.47 5.15 11.16
C SER A 32 16.11 3.71 10.78
N LYS A 33 16.81 3.13 9.78
CA LYS A 33 16.52 1.84 9.16
C LYS A 33 15.07 1.74 8.68
N VAL A 34 14.52 2.84 8.17
CA VAL A 34 13.15 2.88 7.64
C VAL A 34 13.22 2.95 6.12
N THR A 35 12.55 2.03 5.44
CA THR A 35 12.36 2.03 4.00
C THR A 35 10.97 2.55 3.66
N PHE A 36 10.90 3.45 2.70
CA PHE A 36 9.67 3.92 2.10
C PHE A 36 9.61 3.43 0.66
N ASN A 37 8.66 2.55 0.37
CA ASN A 37 8.35 2.11 -0.98
C ASN A 37 7.15 2.91 -1.49
N HIS A 38 7.27 3.47 -2.68
CA HIS A 38 6.24 4.27 -3.33
C HIS A 38 5.74 3.49 -4.53
N TYR A 39 4.49 3.04 -4.46
CA TYR A 39 3.78 2.37 -5.54
C TYR A 39 2.83 3.34 -6.23
N PHE A 40 2.74 3.20 -7.55
CA PHE A 40 1.94 4.07 -8.40
C PHE A 40 1.10 3.28 -9.39
N PHE A 41 -0.14 3.70 -9.58
CA PHE A 41 -1.02 3.24 -10.65
C PHE A 41 -1.84 4.41 -11.16
N GLU A 42 -1.63 4.81 -12.42
CA GLU A 42 -2.28 5.95 -13.08
C GLU A 42 -2.20 7.29 -12.34
N THR A 43 -3.07 7.53 -11.36
CA THR A 43 -3.09 8.73 -10.51
C THR A 43 -2.98 8.40 -9.03
N PHE A 44 -3.05 7.11 -8.69
CA PHE A 44 -3.07 6.61 -7.33
C PHE A 44 -1.67 6.39 -6.79
N ASN A 45 -1.51 6.77 -5.53
CA ASN A 45 -0.26 6.62 -4.80
C ASN A 45 -0.51 5.75 -3.58
N LEU A 46 0.34 4.74 -3.40
CA LEU A 46 0.42 3.94 -2.20
C LEU A 46 1.85 4.01 -1.67
N ILE A 47 1.99 4.37 -0.41
CA ILE A 47 3.26 4.41 0.30
C ILE A 47 3.26 3.28 1.31
N GLU A 48 4.25 2.42 1.21
CA GLU A 48 4.57 1.42 2.22
C GLU A 48 5.78 1.90 3.00
N LYS A 49 5.66 1.88 4.31
CA LYS A 49 6.74 2.18 5.23
C LYS A 49 7.09 0.92 5.98
N GLU A 50 8.33 0.48 5.85
CA GLU A 50 8.88 -0.68 6.52
C GLU A 50 10.01 -0.28 7.46
N LYS A 51 10.12 -0.93 8.62
CA LYS A 51 11.23 -0.72 9.55
C LYS A 51 12.10 -1.97 9.61
N SER A 52 13.39 -1.80 9.38
CA SER A 52 14.42 -2.84 9.48
C SER A 52 14.17 -4.09 8.64
N GLY A 53 13.43 -4.00 7.53
CA GLY A 53 13.10 -5.17 6.70
C GLY A 53 12.08 -6.11 7.35
N ASP A 54 11.31 -5.65 8.35
CA ASP A 54 10.23 -6.42 8.94
C ASP A 54 8.86 -6.10 8.31
N HIS A 55 8.49 -6.91 7.31
CA HIS A 55 7.20 -6.87 6.63
C HIS A 55 5.98 -7.00 7.58
N LYS A 56 6.14 -7.53 8.80
CA LYS A 56 5.02 -7.63 9.77
C LYS A 56 4.67 -6.27 10.37
N THR A 57 5.62 -5.34 10.36
CA THR A 57 5.45 -3.98 10.87
C THR A 57 5.20 -2.95 9.76
N SER A 58 5.10 -3.40 8.51
CA SER A 58 4.82 -2.53 7.37
C SER A 58 3.54 -1.75 7.59
N GLN A 59 3.65 -0.43 7.47
CA GLN A 59 2.54 0.50 7.51
C GLN A 59 2.24 0.95 6.09
N PHE A 60 0.98 0.87 5.71
CA PHE A 60 0.53 1.27 4.38
C PHE A 60 -0.26 2.56 4.46
N LEU A 61 -0.05 3.41 3.47
CA LEU A 61 -0.66 4.71 3.39
C LEU A 61 -1.07 5.00 1.96
N CYS A 62 -2.35 5.27 1.72
CA CYS A 62 -2.83 5.75 0.44
C CYS A 62 -3.41 7.15 0.58
N PHE A 63 -3.70 7.75 -0.56
CA PHE A 63 -4.43 9.01 -0.65
C PHE A 63 -5.77 8.75 -1.31
N ASP A 64 -6.79 9.40 -0.78
CA ASP A 64 -8.12 9.38 -1.35
C ASP A 64 -8.19 10.30 -2.60
N PRO A 65 -9.34 10.36 -3.30
CA PRO A 65 -9.55 11.25 -4.44
C PRO A 65 -9.32 12.75 -4.16
N TYR A 66 -9.45 13.17 -2.91
CA TYR A 66 -9.34 14.56 -2.46
C TYR A 66 -7.93 14.88 -1.92
N GLY A 67 -7.01 13.92 -1.96
CA GLY A 67 -5.66 14.06 -1.42
C GLY A 67 -5.58 13.87 0.10
N GLU A 68 -6.65 13.42 0.75
CA GLU A 68 -6.63 13.08 2.16
C GLU A 68 -5.87 11.79 2.40
N LYS A 69 -5.08 11.81 3.47
CA LYS A 69 -4.19 10.72 3.85
C LYS A 69 -4.97 9.62 4.59
N ILE A 70 -5.01 8.42 4.02
CA ILE A 70 -5.64 7.24 4.63
C ILE A 70 -4.58 6.25 5.11
N ASN A 71 -4.60 5.94 6.41
CA ASN A 71 -3.81 4.84 6.96
C ASN A 71 -4.51 3.51 6.69
N VAL A 72 -3.89 2.66 5.88
CA VAL A 72 -4.45 1.36 5.49
C VAL A 72 -4.22 0.37 6.62
N LYS A 73 -5.28 0.07 7.38
CA LYS A 73 -5.30 -0.94 8.46
C LYS A 73 -5.89 -2.26 7.99
N SER A 74 -6.64 -2.24 6.89
CA SER A 74 -7.25 -3.39 6.25
C SER A 74 -7.18 -3.29 4.72
N LEU A 75 -7.32 -4.42 4.02
CA LEU A 75 -7.44 -4.40 2.56
C LEU A 75 -8.67 -3.61 2.09
N LEU A 76 -9.74 -3.59 2.89
CA LEU A 76 -10.95 -2.85 2.59
C LEU A 76 -10.69 -1.34 2.55
N ASP A 77 -9.85 -0.81 3.44
CA ASP A 77 -9.51 0.62 3.46
C ASP A 77 -8.88 1.04 2.12
N LEU A 78 -7.96 0.21 1.61
CA LEU A 78 -7.30 0.42 0.33
C LEU A 78 -8.29 0.29 -0.84
N GLN A 79 -9.15 -0.74 -0.81
CA GLN A 79 -10.15 -0.97 -1.85
C GLN A 79 -11.18 0.16 -1.93
N THR A 80 -11.66 0.66 -0.80
CA THR A 80 -12.62 1.78 -0.74
C THR A 80 -11.99 3.06 -1.26
N ALA A 81 -10.77 3.39 -0.82
CA ALA A 81 -10.03 4.55 -1.31
C ALA A 81 -9.80 4.49 -2.85
N PHE A 82 -9.67 3.28 -3.39
CA PHE A 82 -9.48 3.04 -4.81
C PHE A 82 -10.79 3.03 -5.63
N PHE A 83 -11.86 2.45 -5.08
CA PHE A 83 -13.14 2.25 -5.77
C PHE A 83 -13.81 3.57 -6.16
N ASP A 84 -13.75 4.58 -5.29
CA ASP A 84 -14.32 5.90 -5.55
C ASP A 84 -13.69 6.61 -6.76
N ASN A 85 -12.45 6.27 -7.10
CA ASN A 85 -11.74 6.80 -8.26
C ASN A 85 -11.89 5.91 -9.51
N LEU A 86 -11.94 4.58 -9.36
CA LEU A 86 -12.23 3.68 -10.50
C LEU A 86 -13.61 3.93 -11.10
N SER A 87 -14.61 4.24 -10.28
CA SER A 87 -15.96 4.56 -10.77
C SER A 87 -16.00 5.84 -11.63
N LYS A 88 -15.00 6.72 -11.47
CA LYS A 88 -14.84 7.97 -12.24
C LYS A 88 -13.95 7.83 -13.48
N LEU A 89 -13.22 6.72 -13.62
CA LEU A 89 -12.40 6.41 -14.80
C LEU A 89 -13.20 5.70 -15.92
N LYS A 90 -14.53 5.54 -15.75
CA LYS A 90 -15.44 5.01 -16.76
C LYS A 90 -16.11 6.12 -17.57
#